data_AF-A0A921KYI8-F1
#
_entry.id   AF-A0A921KYI8-F1
#
_cell.length_a   1.000
_cell.length_b   1.000
_cell.length_c   1.000
_cell.angle_alpha   90.00
_cell.angle_beta   90.00
_cell.angle_gamma   90.00
#
_symmetry.space_group_name_H-M   'P 1'
#
loop_
_entity.id
_entity.type
_entity.pdbx_description
1 polymer ?
#
loop_
_entity_poly.entity_id
_entity_poly.type
_entity_poly.pdbx_seq_one_letter_code
_entity_poly.pdbx_strand_id
1 'polypeptide(L)'
;MMISEKEEAILLKNFNRRIEKDFGKVYSLFYNDLFYFAAKLYQHTEVEPRDAIHDIFLNLWQSASLKFEHLTDIKAYLFVSLRNHFKSYVRHHQYIKEYEASLLLDKDQFEVDIIESETLSTFHHILELLPEESAEILKLFLNGWKAEEIAQKLGKNKQTIYNKKSEAIAYLKNKLSKDSLLLLFILNDYEREARD
;
A
#
# COMPACT_ATOMS: atom_id res chain seq x y z
N MET A 1 0.76 9.09 -7.28
CA MET A 1 1.36 10.09 -8.19
C MET A 1 0.55 10.08 -9.48
N MET A 2 -0.20 11.13 -9.82
CA MET A 2 -0.97 11.12 -11.08
C MET A 2 -0.03 11.42 -12.25
N ILE A 3 0.25 10.38 -13.02
CA ILE A 3 0.87 10.46 -14.32
C ILE A 3 -0.24 10.93 -15.28
N SER A 4 0.01 11.93 -16.12
CA SER A 4 -0.99 12.32 -17.13
C SER A 4 -1.27 11.15 -18.08
N GLU A 5 -2.47 11.05 -18.67
CA GLU A 5 -2.80 9.95 -19.62
C GLU A 5 -1.74 9.76 -20.71
N LYS A 6 -1.18 10.88 -21.18
CA LYS A 6 -0.09 10.88 -22.18
C LYS A 6 1.20 10.29 -21.63
N GLU A 7 1.58 10.64 -20.41
CA GLU A 7 2.76 10.10 -19.76
C GLU A 7 2.57 8.62 -19.39
N GLU A 8 1.35 8.21 -19.03
CA GLU A 8 1.01 6.81 -18.74
C GLU A 8 1.12 5.96 -20.00
N ALA A 9 0.57 6.42 -21.11
CA ALA A 9 0.70 5.74 -22.40
C ALA A 9 2.18 5.58 -22.83
N ILE A 10 3.01 6.61 -22.59
CA ILE A 10 4.46 6.54 -22.86
C ILE A 10 5.13 5.53 -21.92
N LEU A 11 4.82 5.59 -20.63
CA LEU A 11 5.35 4.67 -19.62
C LEU A 11 5.02 3.23 -19.99
N LEU A 12 3.76 2.93 -20.30
CA LEU A 12 3.29 1.59 -20.66
C LEU A 12 3.98 1.09 -21.94
N LYS A 13 4.05 1.94 -22.98
CA LYS A 13 4.74 1.58 -24.23
C LYS A 13 6.20 1.23 -23.98
N ASN A 14 6.90 2.01 -23.17
CA ASN A 14 8.31 1.77 -22.86
C ASN A 14 8.51 0.57 -21.93
N PHE A 15 7.63 0.38 -20.96
CA PHE A 15 7.58 -0.79 -20.09
C PHE A 15 7.44 -2.10 -20.90
N ASN A 16 6.49 -2.10 -21.84
CA ASN A 16 6.26 -3.20 -22.77
C ASN A 16 7.49 -3.49 -23.64
N ARG A 17 8.34 -2.49 -23.91
CA ARG A 17 9.60 -2.65 -24.63
C ARG A 17 10.79 -3.00 -23.73
N ARG A 18 10.57 -3.19 -22.42
CA ARG A 18 11.61 -3.43 -21.41
C ARG A 18 12.67 -2.32 -21.41
N ILE A 19 12.24 -1.07 -21.56
CA ILE A 19 13.13 0.07 -21.33
C ILE A 19 13.39 0.14 -19.83
N GLU A 20 14.64 -0.08 -19.42
CA GLU A 20 15.07 -0.21 -18.02
C GLU A 20 14.52 0.89 -17.12
N LYS A 21 14.68 2.16 -17.52
CA LYS A 21 14.20 3.32 -16.76
C LYS A 21 12.70 3.27 -16.48
N ASP A 22 11.91 2.92 -17.48
CA ASP A 22 10.44 2.89 -17.38
C ASP A 22 9.94 1.62 -16.69
N PHE A 23 10.68 0.52 -16.81
CA PHE A 23 10.47 -0.67 -15.98
C PHE A 23 10.72 -0.39 -14.51
N GLY A 24 11.82 0.30 -14.18
CA GLY A 24 12.13 0.75 -12.83
C GLY A 24 11.07 1.70 -12.25
N LYS A 25 10.44 2.54 -13.07
CA LYS A 25 9.30 3.36 -12.63
C LYS A 25 8.09 2.51 -12.25
N VAL A 26 7.75 1.50 -13.05
CA VAL A 26 6.63 0.59 -12.76
C VAL A 26 6.94 -0.27 -11.53
N TYR A 27 8.19 -0.70 -11.37
CA TYR A 27 8.66 -1.34 -10.14
C TYR A 27 8.38 -0.45 -8.93
N SER A 28 8.89 0.78 -8.92
CA SER A 28 8.70 1.71 -7.82
C SER A 28 7.23 2.07 -7.58
N LEU A 29 6.42 2.12 -8.65
CA LEU A 29 4.99 2.44 -8.57
C LEU A 29 4.21 1.39 -7.77
N PHE A 30 4.51 0.11 -7.95
CA PHE A 30 3.77 -0.98 -7.31
C PHE A 30 4.50 -1.62 -6.13
N TYR A 31 5.74 -1.22 -5.85
CA TYR A 31 6.58 -1.86 -4.85
C TYR A 31 5.93 -1.88 -3.47
N ASN A 32 5.40 -0.76 -2.98
CA ASN A 32 4.84 -0.68 -1.63
C ASN A 32 3.59 -1.57 -1.48
N ASP A 33 2.68 -1.53 -2.45
CA ASP A 33 1.47 -2.37 -2.46
C ASP A 33 1.87 -3.85 -2.40
N LEU A 34 2.82 -4.26 -3.26
CA LEU A 34 3.34 -5.63 -3.29
C LEU A 34 4.11 -5.99 -2.02
N PHE A 35 4.80 -5.04 -1.39
CA PHE A 35 5.54 -5.25 -0.15
C PHE A 35 4.61 -5.61 1.00
N TYR A 36 3.52 -4.86 1.21
CA TYR A 36 2.58 -5.19 2.27
C TYR A 36 1.89 -6.53 2.03
N PHE A 37 1.56 -6.84 0.78
CA PHE A 37 0.99 -8.13 0.42
C PHE A 37 1.99 -9.29 0.60
N ALA A 38 3.24 -9.12 0.16
CA ALA A 38 4.31 -10.11 0.36
C ALA A 38 4.59 -10.30 1.86
N ALA A 39 4.66 -9.23 2.64
CA ALA A 39 4.88 -9.30 4.08
C ALA A 39 3.80 -10.15 4.77
N LYS A 40 2.53 -10.00 4.38
CA LYS A 40 1.43 -10.84 4.85
C LYS A 40 1.59 -12.31 4.45
N LEU A 41 1.90 -12.58 3.19
CA LEU A 41 2.08 -13.96 2.69
C LEU A 41 3.24 -14.69 3.39
N TYR A 42 4.38 -14.01 3.54
CA TYR A 42 5.63 -14.62 4.02
C TYR A 42 5.87 -14.45 5.53
N GLN A 43 4.91 -13.91 6.29
CA GLN A 43 5.06 -13.57 7.73
C GLN A 43 5.53 -14.72 8.64
N HIS A 44 5.33 -15.97 8.23
CA HIS A 44 5.71 -17.17 8.97
C HIS A 44 6.71 -18.04 8.22
N THR A 45 7.52 -17.40 7.38
CA THR A 45 8.52 -18.05 6.54
C THR A 45 9.88 -17.38 6.71
N GLU A 46 10.95 -18.00 6.23
CA GLU A 46 12.29 -17.41 6.20
C GLU A 46 12.52 -16.53 4.96
N VAL A 47 11.52 -16.40 4.07
CA VAL A 47 11.66 -15.66 2.82
C VAL A 47 11.46 -14.18 3.09
N GLU A 48 12.44 -13.37 2.67
CA GLU A 48 12.33 -11.92 2.71
C GLU A 48 11.32 -11.43 1.65
N PRO A 49 10.30 -10.62 2.04
CA PRO A 49 9.30 -10.10 1.11
C PRO A 49 9.89 -9.37 -0.10
N ARG A 50 11.02 -8.69 0.10
CA ARG A 50 11.72 -7.93 -0.96
C ARG A 50 12.28 -8.84 -2.04
N ASP A 51 12.80 -10.00 -1.64
CA ASP A 51 13.38 -10.97 -2.56
C ASP A 51 12.29 -11.62 -3.41
N ALA A 52 11.16 -11.99 -2.80
CA ALA A 52 10.00 -12.49 -3.53
C ALA A 52 9.47 -11.49 -4.57
N ILE A 53 9.46 -10.19 -4.23
CA ILE A 53 9.10 -9.11 -5.18
C ILE A 53 10.14 -9.00 -6.29
N HIS A 54 11.42 -9.06 -5.95
CA HIS A 54 12.48 -9.02 -6.95
C HIS A 54 12.36 -10.17 -7.96
N ASP A 55 12.10 -11.38 -7.48
CA ASP A 55 11.95 -12.57 -8.32
C ASP A 55 10.78 -12.47 -9.30
N ILE A 56 9.60 -12.00 -8.87
CA ILE A 56 8.46 -11.83 -9.79
C ILE A 56 8.74 -10.75 -10.84
N PHE A 57 9.45 -9.68 -10.49
CA PHE A 57 9.81 -8.64 -11.44
C PHE A 57 10.90 -9.10 -12.40
N LEU A 58 11.86 -9.90 -11.93
CA LEU A 58 12.88 -10.51 -12.78
C LEU A 58 12.24 -11.48 -13.80
N ASN A 59 11.30 -12.31 -13.36
CA ASN A 59 10.53 -13.19 -14.24
C ASN A 59 9.72 -12.41 -15.28
N LEU A 60 9.10 -11.30 -14.87
CA LEU A 60 8.37 -10.41 -15.78
C LEU A 60 9.31 -9.73 -16.80
N TRP A 61 10.48 -9.30 -16.36
CA TRP A 61 11.51 -8.70 -17.21
C TRP A 61 11.95 -9.67 -18.30
N GLN A 62 12.27 -10.92 -17.91
CA GLN A 62 12.70 -11.99 -18.81
C GLN A 62 11.59 -12.42 -19.79
N SER A 63 10.32 -12.28 -19.38
CA SER A 63 9.15 -12.58 -20.20
C SER A 63 8.84 -11.45 -21.20
N ALA A 64 9.78 -11.12 -22.09
CA ALA A 64 9.70 -9.96 -22.99
C ALA A 64 8.52 -10.01 -23.99
N SER A 65 7.95 -11.20 -24.24
CA SER A 65 6.75 -11.39 -25.07
C SER A 65 5.48 -10.88 -24.40
N LEU A 66 5.43 -10.83 -23.06
CA LEU A 66 4.26 -10.40 -22.32
C LEU A 66 4.09 -8.88 -22.42
N LYS A 67 2.94 -8.46 -22.96
CA LYS A 67 2.53 -7.07 -23.14
C LYS A 67 1.24 -6.80 -22.36
N PHE A 68 1.09 -5.55 -21.94
CA PHE A 68 -0.07 -5.07 -21.18
C PHE A 68 -0.70 -3.87 -21.86
N GLU A 69 -2.01 -3.73 -21.73
CA GLU A 69 -2.78 -2.63 -22.32
C GLU A 69 -3.02 -1.51 -21.31
N HIS A 70 -3.02 -1.85 -20.01
CA HIS A 70 -3.19 -0.91 -18.91
C HIS A 70 -2.22 -1.17 -17.76
N LEU A 71 -1.93 -0.13 -16.96
CA LEU A 71 -1.14 -0.29 -15.73
C LEU A 71 -1.84 -1.22 -14.72
N THR A 72 -3.17 -1.23 -14.70
CA THR A 72 -3.98 -2.14 -13.87
C THR A 72 -3.73 -3.61 -14.22
N ASP A 73 -3.49 -3.92 -15.49
CA ASP A 73 -3.20 -5.30 -15.93
C ASP A 73 -1.84 -5.77 -15.40
N ILE A 74 -0.86 -4.87 -15.41
CA ILE A 74 0.46 -5.13 -14.83
C ILE A 74 0.32 -5.38 -13.33
N LYS A 75 -0.42 -4.51 -12.63
CA LYS A 75 -0.66 -4.65 -11.19
C LYS A 75 -1.30 -6.00 -10.86
N ALA A 76 -2.41 -6.34 -11.53
CA ALA A 76 -3.10 -7.62 -11.36
C ALA A 76 -2.17 -8.81 -11.61
N TYR A 77 -1.38 -8.76 -12.69
CA TYR A 77 -0.39 -9.79 -12.99
C TYR A 77 0.65 -9.95 -11.88
N LEU A 78 1.16 -8.86 -11.31
CA LEU A 78 2.16 -8.89 -10.25
C LEU A 78 1.61 -9.52 -8.96
N PHE A 79 0.40 -9.15 -8.54
CA PHE A 79 -0.24 -9.78 -7.37
C PHE A 79 -0.47 -11.29 -7.58
N VAL A 80 -0.96 -11.68 -8.75
CA VAL A 80 -1.15 -13.09 -9.11
C VAL A 80 0.19 -13.83 -9.12
N SER A 81 1.23 -13.21 -9.68
CA SER A 81 2.58 -13.79 -9.74
C SER A 81 3.17 -13.98 -8.33
N LEU A 82 2.98 -13.00 -7.44
CA LEU A 82 3.45 -13.07 -6.06
C LEU A 82 2.75 -14.17 -5.26
N ARG A 83 1.43 -14.29 -5.41
CA ARG A 83 0.66 -15.39 -4.82
C ARG A 83 1.08 -16.75 -5.37
N ASN A 84 1.33 -16.85 -6.68
CA ASN A 84 1.80 -18.09 -7.30
C ASN A 84 3.21 -18.46 -6.82
N HIS A 85 4.08 -17.47 -6.63
CA HIS A 85 5.39 -17.65 -6.03
C HIS A 85 5.28 -18.24 -4.62
N PHE A 86 4.41 -17.66 -3.78
CA PHE A 86 4.14 -18.17 -2.43
C PHE A 86 3.55 -19.59 -2.46
N LYS A 87 2.59 -19.85 -3.35
CA LYS A 87 2.02 -21.19 -3.54
C LYS A 87 3.08 -22.22 -3.95
N SER A 88 4.08 -21.82 -4.74
CA SER A 88 5.20 -22.67 -5.09
C SER A 88 6.08 -22.95 -3.86
N TYR A 89 6.42 -21.90 -3.10
CA TYR A 89 7.17 -22.00 -1.86
C TYR A 89 6.52 -22.97 -0.86
N VAL A 90 5.23 -22.81 -0.57
CA VAL A 90 4.45 -23.66 0.35
C VAL A 90 4.49 -25.13 -0.09
N ARG A 91 4.31 -25.40 -1.40
CA ARG A 91 4.36 -26.77 -1.94
C ARG A 91 5.71 -27.46 -1.72
N HIS A 92 6.80 -26.70 -1.71
CA HIS A 92 8.15 -27.22 -1.49
C HIS A 92 8.55 -27.30 0.00
N HIS A 93 7.89 -26.53 0.87
CA HIS A 93 8.27 -26.37 2.28
C HIS A 93 7.16 -26.84 3.22
N GLN A 94 6.85 -28.15 3.19
CA GLN A 94 5.74 -28.87 3.87
C GLN A 94 5.47 -28.57 5.37
N TYR A 95 6.25 -27.71 6.03
CA TYR A 95 6.13 -27.33 7.44
C TYR A 95 5.29 -26.07 7.70
N ILE A 96 4.87 -25.33 6.67
CA ILE A 96 3.93 -24.22 6.86
C ILE A 96 2.58 -24.80 7.28
N LYS A 97 2.03 -24.31 8.39
CA LYS A 97 0.71 -24.74 8.88
C LYS A 97 -0.31 -24.66 7.76
N GLU A 98 -0.79 -25.83 7.31
CA GLU A 98 -1.69 -25.97 6.16
C GLU A 98 -2.93 -25.07 6.27
N TYR A 99 -3.43 -24.85 7.49
CA TYR A 99 -4.57 -23.97 7.74
C TYR A 99 -4.29 -22.50 7.41
N GLU A 100 -3.19 -21.93 7.89
CA GLU A 100 -2.82 -20.52 7.64
C GLU A 100 -2.51 -20.31 6.15
N ALA A 101 -1.80 -21.25 5.52
CA ALA A 101 -1.55 -21.22 4.08
C ALA A 101 -2.85 -21.34 3.27
N SER A 102 -3.80 -22.18 3.70
CA SER A 102 -5.07 -22.36 2.99
C SER A 102 -5.92 -21.09 2.97
N LEU A 103 -5.92 -20.31 4.06
CA LEU A 103 -6.65 -19.04 4.16
C LEU A 103 -6.03 -17.98 3.23
N LEU A 104 -4.69 -17.87 3.23
CA LEU A 104 -3.96 -16.94 2.35
C LEU A 104 -4.06 -17.34 0.86
N LEU A 105 -4.34 -18.61 0.59
CA LEU A 105 -4.53 -19.15 -0.75
C LEU A 105 -6.01 -19.28 -1.14
N ASP A 106 -6.94 -18.77 -0.35
CA ASP A 106 -8.35 -18.67 -0.72
C ASP A 106 -8.58 -17.53 -1.74
N LYS A 107 -9.52 -17.72 -2.67
CA LYS A 107 -9.74 -16.74 -3.75
C LYS A 107 -10.41 -15.47 -3.25
N ASP A 108 -11.41 -15.62 -2.37
CA ASP A 108 -12.16 -14.47 -1.84
C ASP A 108 -11.26 -13.68 -0.89
N GLN A 109 -10.46 -14.38 -0.07
CA GLN A 109 -9.46 -13.73 0.79
C GLN A 109 -8.39 -12.97 0.00
N PHE A 110 -8.01 -13.44 -1.19
CA PHE A 110 -6.98 -12.78 -2.00
C PHE A 110 -7.41 -11.39 -2.48
N GLU A 111 -8.67 -11.22 -2.89
CA GLU A 111 -9.16 -9.90 -3.30
C GLU A 111 -9.17 -8.92 -2.11
N VAL A 112 -9.58 -9.41 -0.93
CA VAL A 112 -9.55 -8.63 0.31
C VAL A 112 -8.12 -8.23 0.69
N ASP A 113 -7.17 -9.16 0.59
CA ASP A 113 -5.76 -8.92 0.94
C ASP A 113 -5.08 -7.90 0.00
N ILE A 114 -5.44 -7.91 -1.29
CA ILE A 114 -4.97 -6.89 -2.24
C ILE A 114 -5.44 -5.51 -1.79
N ILE A 115 -6.76 -5.36 -1.54
CA ILE A 115 -7.37 -4.10 -1.12
C ILE A 115 -6.76 -3.61 0.20
N GLU A 116 -6.55 -4.51 1.16
CA GLU A 116 -5.90 -4.18 2.43
C GLU A 116 -4.47 -3.67 2.20
N SER A 117 -3.68 -4.33 1.34
CA SER A 117 -2.31 -3.92 1.03
C SER A 117 -2.24 -2.55 0.35
N GLU A 118 -3.15 -2.27 -0.58
CA GLU A 118 -3.25 -0.98 -1.28
C GLU A 118 -3.67 0.12 -0.30
N THR A 119 -4.60 -0.19 0.61
CA THR A 119 -5.06 0.72 1.66
C THR A 119 -3.91 1.06 2.60
N LEU A 120 -3.16 0.05 3.05
CA LEU A 120 -2.03 0.23 3.95
C LEU A 120 -0.89 1.01 3.29
N SER A 121 -0.58 0.70 2.03
CA SER A 121 0.39 1.44 1.21
C SER A 121 0.01 2.92 1.07
N THR A 122 -1.25 3.19 0.70
CA THR A 122 -1.78 4.55 0.60
C THR A 122 -1.70 5.26 1.95
N PHE A 123 -2.05 4.58 3.03
CA PHE A 123 -1.99 5.13 4.37
C PHE A 123 -0.57 5.52 4.78
N HIS A 124 0.41 4.64 4.59
CA HIS A 124 1.80 4.93 4.91
C HIS A 124 2.37 6.06 4.04
N HIS A 125 2.03 6.09 2.76
CA HIS A 125 2.42 7.20 1.88
C HIS A 125 1.86 8.54 2.38
N ILE A 126 0.60 8.56 2.81
CA ILE A 126 -0.04 9.75 3.41
C ILE A 126 0.72 10.22 4.66
N LEU A 127 1.15 9.29 5.51
CA LEU A 127 1.92 9.63 6.71
C LEU A 127 3.30 10.21 6.39
N GLU A 128 3.97 9.75 5.33
CA GLU A 128 5.27 10.27 4.88
C GLU A 128 5.18 11.70 4.33
N LEU A 129 4.02 12.09 3.80
CA LEU A 129 3.81 13.45 3.32
C LEU A 129 3.65 14.47 4.45
N LEU A 130 3.22 14.03 5.63
CA LEU A 130 2.97 14.92 6.77
C LEU A 130 4.27 15.34 7.45
N PRO A 131 4.35 16.59 7.97
CA PRO A 131 5.36 16.95 8.95
C PRO A 131 5.33 15.99 10.15
N GLU A 132 6.50 15.64 10.70
CA GLU A 132 6.68 14.59 11.72
C GLU A 132 5.68 14.67 12.89
N GLU A 133 5.50 15.87 13.46
CA GLU A 133 4.58 16.12 14.57
C GLU A 133 3.09 15.93 14.17
N SER A 134 2.72 16.31 12.95
CA SER A 134 1.37 16.14 12.42
C SER A 134 1.07 14.68 12.09
N ALA A 135 2.08 13.93 11.62
CA ALA A 135 1.97 12.49 11.38
C ALA A 135 1.76 11.71 12.68
N GLU A 136 2.49 12.03 13.73
CA GLU A 136 2.35 11.39 15.05
C GLU A 136 0.95 11.60 15.64
N ILE A 137 0.45 12.85 15.61
CA ILE A 137 -0.89 13.17 16.11
C ILE A 137 -1.97 12.45 15.30
N LEU A 138 -1.86 12.42 13.98
CA LEU A 138 -2.84 11.74 13.12
C LEU A 138 -2.84 10.22 13.37
N LYS A 139 -1.67 9.60 13.55
CA LYS A 139 -1.55 8.18 13.93
C LYS A 139 -2.28 7.87 15.24
N LEU A 140 -2.19 8.74 16.24
CA LEU A 140 -2.87 8.49 17.52
C LEU A 140 -4.38 8.58 17.38
N PHE A 141 -4.91 9.55 16.63
CA PHE A 141 -6.34 9.63 16.33
C PHE A 141 -6.85 8.37 15.62
N LEU A 142 -6.07 7.86 14.67
CA LEU A 142 -6.40 6.64 13.94
C LEU A 142 -6.37 5.37 14.79
N ASN A 143 -5.54 5.35 15.83
CA ASN A 143 -5.56 4.31 16.84
C ASN A 143 -6.69 4.49 17.87
N GLY A 144 -7.65 5.39 17.63
CA GLY A 144 -8.82 5.61 18.47
C GLY A 144 -8.59 6.48 19.70
N TRP A 145 -7.44 7.14 19.83
CA TRP A 145 -7.16 8.00 20.97
C TRP A 145 -7.97 9.30 20.88
N LYS A 146 -8.51 9.73 22.03
CA LYS A 146 -9.21 11.01 22.16
C LYS A 146 -8.22 12.17 22.23
N ALA A 147 -8.66 13.37 21.84
CA ALA A 147 -7.82 14.57 21.84
C ALA A 147 -7.23 14.87 23.24
N GLU A 148 -8.00 14.60 24.30
CA GLU A 148 -7.61 14.63 25.71
C GLU A 148 -6.38 13.76 25.99
N GLU A 149 -6.44 12.50 25.56
CA GLU A 149 -5.44 11.47 25.83
C GLU A 149 -4.16 11.76 25.04
N ILE A 150 -4.31 12.23 23.80
CA ILE A 150 -3.20 12.67 22.95
C ILE A 150 -2.52 13.90 23.57
N ALA A 151 -3.30 14.89 24.02
CA ALA A 151 -2.78 16.08 24.67
C ALA A 151 -1.96 15.74 25.91
N GLN A 152 -2.49 14.85 26.77
CA GLN A 152 -1.78 14.37 27.94
C GLN A 152 -0.50 13.59 27.57
N LYS A 153 -0.60 12.68 26.60
CA LYS A 153 0.52 11.85 26.15
C LYS A 153 1.68 12.66 25.58
N LEU A 154 1.37 13.70 24.81
CA LEU A 154 2.37 14.53 24.13
C LEU A 154 2.77 15.78 24.94
N GLY A 155 2.21 15.98 26.14
CA GLY A 155 2.46 17.17 26.95
C GLY A 155 2.03 18.48 26.28
N LYS A 156 0.98 18.43 25.45
CA LYS A 156 0.45 19.58 24.69
C LYS A 156 -0.96 19.92 25.17
N ASN A 157 -1.44 21.12 24.87
CA ASN A 157 -2.85 21.45 25.14
C ASN A 157 -3.76 20.88 24.04
N LYS A 158 -5.04 20.65 24.35
CA LYS A 158 -6.02 20.08 23.41
C LYS A 158 -6.18 20.93 22.14
N GLN A 159 -6.12 22.26 22.26
CA GLN A 159 -6.26 23.15 21.11
C GLN A 159 -5.12 22.95 20.11
N THR A 160 -3.89 22.75 20.59
CA THR A 160 -2.74 22.41 19.76
C THR A 160 -2.95 21.09 19.02
N ILE A 161 -3.53 20.07 19.68
CA ILE A 161 -3.86 18.79 19.03
C ILE A 161 -4.87 18.99 17.90
N TYR A 162 -5.95 19.75 18.13
CA TYR A 162 -6.95 20.06 17.10
C TYR A 162 -6.37 20.87 15.93
N ASN A 163 -5.51 21.84 16.23
CA ASN A 163 -4.86 22.66 15.20
C ASN A 163 -3.93 21.80 14.34
N LYS A 164 -3.08 20.96 14.95
CA LYS A 164 -2.17 20.05 14.23
C LYS A 164 -2.90 19.01 13.40
N LYS A 165 -4.03 18.50 13.89
CA LYS A 165 -4.91 17.62 13.10
C LYS A 165 -5.50 18.36 11.89
N SER A 166 -6.00 19.58 12.10
CA SER A 166 -6.56 20.41 11.03
C SER A 166 -5.51 20.77 9.97
N GLU A 167 -4.29 21.10 10.40
CA GLU A 167 -3.14 21.33 9.52
C GLU A 167 -2.79 20.08 8.72
N ALA A 168 -2.75 18.90 9.36
CA ALA A 168 -2.50 17.63 8.69
C ALA A 168 -3.54 17.36 7.59
N ILE A 169 -4.83 17.51 7.91
CA ILE A 169 -5.94 17.31 6.97
C ILE A 169 -5.85 18.33 5.82
N ALA A 170 -5.59 19.60 6.09
CA ALA A 170 -5.43 20.63 5.07
C ALA A 170 -4.22 20.37 4.17
N TYR A 171 -3.11 19.94 4.75
CA TYR A 171 -1.90 19.56 4.03
C TYR A 171 -2.19 18.40 3.05
N LEU A 172 -2.87 17.35 3.54
CA LEU A 172 -3.25 16.19 2.72
C LEU A 172 -4.23 16.57 1.62
N LYS A 173 -5.23 17.41 1.90
CA LYS A 173 -6.16 17.92 0.87
C LYS A 173 -5.45 18.65 -0.28
N ASN A 174 -4.32 19.31 0.00
CA ASN A 174 -3.53 20.02 -1.01
C ASN A 174 -2.57 19.10 -1.78
N LYS A 175 -2.23 17.92 -1.24
CA LYS A 175 -1.25 16.98 -1.83
C LYS A 175 -1.87 15.76 -2.48
N LEU A 176 -3.07 15.37 -2.07
CA LEU A 176 -3.76 14.18 -2.55
C LEU A 176 -4.79 14.52 -3.63
N SER A 177 -5.01 13.60 -4.58
CA SER A 177 -6.03 13.76 -5.62
C SER A 177 -7.45 13.55 -5.05
N LYS A 178 -8.48 13.91 -5.83
CA LYS A 178 -9.89 13.80 -5.40
C LYS A 178 -10.30 12.38 -4.99
N ASP A 179 -9.69 11.36 -5.58
CA ASP A 179 -10.02 9.95 -5.28
C ASP A 179 -9.45 9.49 -3.93
N SER A 180 -8.35 10.11 -3.48
CA SER A 180 -7.80 9.92 -2.13
C SER A 180 -8.58 10.69 -1.06
N LEU A 181 -9.55 11.54 -1.44
CA LEU A 181 -10.39 12.27 -0.48
C LEU A 181 -11.34 11.35 0.28
N LEU A 182 -11.69 10.17 -0.27
CA LEU A 182 -12.52 9.18 0.44
C LEU A 182 -11.89 8.75 1.77
N LEU A 183 -10.56 8.62 1.84
CA LEU A 183 -9.83 8.36 3.09
C LEU A 183 -9.92 9.55 4.06
N LEU A 184 -9.90 10.78 3.55
CA LEU A 184 -10.13 11.99 4.34
C LEU A 184 -11.57 12.07 4.85
N PHE A 185 -12.56 11.57 4.10
CA PHE A 185 -13.95 11.46 4.56
C PHE A 185 -14.08 10.42 5.68
N ILE A 186 -13.48 9.24 5.55
CA ILE A 186 -13.46 8.22 6.63
C ILE A 186 -12.78 8.78 7.90
N LEU A 187 -11.66 9.47 7.74
CA LEU A 187 -10.96 10.17 8.84
C LEU A 187 -11.83 11.26 9.51
N ASN A 188 -12.75 11.86 8.75
CA ASN A 188 -13.60 12.96 9.18
C ASN A 188 -14.94 12.47 9.77
N ASP A 189 -15.47 11.34 9.30
CA ASP A 189 -16.67 10.69 9.87
C ASP A 189 -16.38 10.04 11.23
N TYR A 190 -15.14 9.54 11.44
CA TYR A 190 -14.66 9.15 12.77
C TYR A 190 -14.69 10.32 13.78
N GLU A 191 -14.67 11.59 13.32
CA GLU A 191 -14.85 12.75 14.22
C GLU A 191 -16.28 12.92 14.73
N ARG A 192 -17.30 12.44 14.01
CA ARG A 192 -18.69 12.58 14.42
C ARG A 192 -19.02 11.60 15.54
N GLU A 193 -18.58 10.36 15.42
CA GLU A 193 -18.82 9.33 16.43
C GLU A 193 -17.97 9.52 17.70
N ALA A 194 -16.81 10.18 17.62
CA ALA A 194 -15.95 10.44 18.79
C ALA A 194 -16.31 11.73 19.56
N ARG A 195 -17.25 12.54 19.04
CA ARG A 195 -17.77 13.76 19.70
C ARG A 195 -19.09 13.54 20.43
N ASP A 196 -19.77 12.42 20.18
CA ASP A 196 -20.91 11.92 20.95
C ASP A 196 -20.44 10.98 22.10
#